data_AF-A0A6I9V0B2-F1
#
_entry.id   AF-A0A6I9V0B2-F1
#
_cell.length_a   1.000
_cell.length_b   1.000
_cell.length_c   1.000
_cell.angle_alpha   90.00
_cell.angle_beta   90.00
_cell.angle_gamma   90.00
#
_symmetry.space_group_name_H-M   'P 1'
#
loop_
_entity.id
_entity.type
_entity.pdbx_description
1 polymer ?
#
loop_
_entity_poly.entity_id
_entity_poly.type
_entity_poly.pdbx_seq_one_letter_code
_entity_poly.pdbx_strand_id
1 'polypeptide(L)'
;MHQKFFLSPVKLNWYEANYYCSLANLKLVSFNTPTIEAELKGFLSFYGLSDKYYWTAGNRFTTQKNWVWGLNGYNFNINHWAATEPRNATDSNNCLAAVLKRELWYTYDCNTEMDFVCQK
;
A
#
# COMPACT_ATOMS: atom_id res chain seq x y z
N MET A 1 -5.78 -18.00 16.02
CA MET A 1 -4.93 -17.29 15.05
C MET A 1 -5.35 -15.82 15.05
N HIS A 2 -4.46 -14.88 15.39
CA HIS A 2 -4.82 -13.45 15.36
C HIS A 2 -4.71 -12.97 13.91
N GLN A 3 -5.79 -12.40 13.38
CA GLN A 3 -5.84 -11.94 11.99
C GLN A 3 -4.96 -10.68 11.83
N LYS A 4 -3.90 -10.78 11.01
CA LYS A 4 -2.90 -9.73 10.77
C LYS A 4 -3.36 -8.71 9.73
N PHE A 5 -4.13 -9.14 8.74
CA PHE A 5 -4.58 -8.34 7.61
C PHE A 5 -6.11 -8.27 7.54
N PHE A 6 -6.63 -7.08 7.23
CA PHE A 6 -8.04 -6.79 7.06
C PHE A 6 -8.25 -6.18 5.67
N LEU A 7 -9.09 -6.83 4.86
CA LEU A 7 -9.39 -6.38 3.51
C LEU A 7 -10.43 -5.26 3.52
N SER A 8 -10.26 -4.31 2.61
CA SER A 8 -11.23 -3.25 2.39
C SER A 8 -12.59 -3.81 1.93
N PRO A 9 -13.70 -3.48 2.61
CA PRO A 9 -15.03 -3.84 2.13
C PRO A 9 -15.52 -2.93 1.00
N VAL A 10 -14.85 -1.79 0.79
CA VAL A 10 -15.16 -0.73 -0.18
C VAL A 10 -13.87 -0.22 -0.81
N LYS A 11 -13.98 0.46 -1.96
CA LYS A 11 -12.85 1.18 -2.54
C LYS A 11 -12.84 2.62 -2.02
N LEU A 12 -11.67 3.13 -1.69
CA LEU A 12 -11.48 4.48 -1.16
C LEU A 12 -10.24 5.10 -1.77
N ASN A 13 -10.16 6.43 -1.76
CA ASN A 13 -8.91 7.10 -2.09
C ASN A 13 -7.85 6.85 -0.99
N TRP A 14 -6.59 7.17 -1.25
CA TRP A 14 -5.51 6.82 -0.32
C TRP A 14 -5.70 7.46 1.07
N TYR A 15 -6.17 8.71 1.11
CA TYR A 15 -6.39 9.46 2.35
C TYR A 15 -7.51 8.84 3.19
N GLU A 16 -8.64 8.53 2.55
CA GLU A 16 -9.79 7.88 3.16
C GLU A 16 -9.45 6.47 3.62
N ALA A 17 -8.70 5.70 2.83
CA ALA A 17 -8.24 4.36 3.20
C ALA A 17 -7.32 4.40 4.44
N ASN A 18 -6.39 5.37 4.49
CA ASN A 18 -5.55 5.58 5.66
C ASN A 18 -6.36 5.94 6.91
N TYR A 19 -7.34 6.84 6.77
CA TYR A 19 -8.25 7.20 7.85
C TYR A 19 -9.11 6.00 8.30
N TYR A 20 -9.65 5.23 7.36
CA TYR A 20 -10.46 4.05 7.63
C TYR A 20 -9.70 3.03 8.49
N CYS A 21 -8.45 2.70 8.13
CA CYS A 21 -7.64 1.81 8.95
C CYS A 21 -7.42 2.38 10.37
N SER A 22 -7.16 3.68 10.46
CA SER A 22 -6.89 4.34 11.75
C SER A 22 -8.07 4.32 12.72
N LEU A 23 -9.31 4.36 12.21
CA LEU A 23 -10.52 4.25 13.05
C LEU A 23 -10.59 2.95 13.85
N ALA A 24 -9.99 1.88 13.33
CA ALA A 24 -9.91 0.57 13.98
C ALA A 24 -8.59 0.34 14.74
N ASN A 25 -7.78 1.39 14.97
CA ASN A 25 -6.40 1.29 15.47
C ASN A 25 -5.51 0.37 14.61
N LEU A 26 -5.78 0.31 13.31
CA LEU A 26 -4.97 -0.36 12.31
C LEU A 26 -4.22 0.67 11.47
N LYS A 27 -3.31 0.22 10.61
CA LYS A 27 -2.59 1.06 9.64
C LYS A 27 -2.79 0.49 8.25
N LEU A 28 -2.68 1.30 7.20
CA LEU A 28 -2.46 0.74 5.87
C LEU A 28 -1.22 -0.16 5.90
N VAL A 29 -1.25 -1.24 5.13
CA VAL A 29 -0.13 -2.19 5.10
C VAL A 29 1.17 -1.50 4.69
N SER A 30 2.24 -1.81 5.40
CA SER A 30 3.60 -1.33 5.10
C SER A 30 4.53 -2.50 4.85
N PHE A 31 5.31 -2.45 3.78
CA PHE A 31 6.31 -3.48 3.48
C PHE A 31 7.69 -3.11 4.04
N ASN A 32 7.77 -2.95 5.37
CA ASN A 32 9.06 -2.80 6.07
C ASN A 32 9.89 -4.06 6.10
N THR A 33 9.26 -5.23 5.94
CA THR A 33 9.99 -6.49 5.85
C THR A 33 9.44 -7.29 4.68
N PRO A 34 10.30 -8.02 3.96
CA PRO A 34 9.86 -8.94 2.91
C PRO A 34 8.84 -9.97 3.42
N THR A 35 8.90 -10.32 4.70
CA THR A 35 7.96 -11.24 5.36
C THR A 35 6.51 -10.74 5.29
N ILE A 36 6.26 -9.45 5.53
CA ILE A 36 4.88 -8.92 5.51
C ILE A 36 4.28 -8.98 4.11
N GLU A 37 5.06 -8.66 3.09
CA GLU A 37 4.61 -8.71 1.69
C GLU A 37 4.32 -10.15 1.25
N ALA A 38 5.21 -11.10 1.59
CA ALA A 38 5.02 -12.51 1.30
C ALA A 38 3.80 -13.11 2.02
N GLU A 39 3.59 -12.77 3.30
CA GLU A 39 2.41 -13.19 4.04
C GLU A 39 1.11 -12.61 3.45
N LEU A 40 1.12 -11.32 3.08
CA LEU A 40 -0.03 -10.70 2.44
C LEU A 40 -0.32 -11.34 1.07
N LYS A 41 0.71 -11.63 0.27
CA LYS A 41 0.58 -12.35 -1.00
C LYS A 41 -0.06 -13.72 -0.79
N GLY A 42 0.39 -14.48 0.21
CA GLY A 42 -0.20 -15.78 0.55
C GLY A 42 -1.67 -15.67 0.96
N PHE A 43 -1.97 -14.73 1.86
CA PHE A 43 -3.33 -14.44 2.31
C PHE A 43 -4.26 -14.06 1.13
N LEU A 44 -3.85 -13.13 0.27
CA LEU A 44 -4.63 -12.72 -0.90
C LEU A 44 -4.78 -13.84 -1.93
N SER A 45 -3.73 -14.63 -2.16
CA SER A 45 -3.76 -15.72 -3.13
C SER A 45 -4.69 -16.84 -2.70
N PHE A 46 -4.78 -17.14 -1.40
CA PHE A 46 -5.73 -18.11 -0.85
C PHE A 46 -7.19 -17.77 -1.21
N TYR A 47 -7.54 -16.48 -1.25
CA TYR A 47 -8.87 -16.02 -1.63
C TYR A 47 -9.01 -15.66 -3.13
N GLY A 48 -7.97 -15.86 -3.95
CA GLY A 48 -8.00 -15.48 -5.38
C GLY A 48 -8.00 -13.97 -5.62
N LEU A 49 -7.48 -13.18 -4.68
CA LEU A 49 -7.54 -11.72 -4.67
C LEU A 49 -6.19 -11.04 -4.96
N SER A 50 -5.14 -11.78 -5.26
CA SER A 50 -3.77 -11.25 -5.36
C SER A 50 -3.44 -10.46 -6.63
N ASP A 51 -4.27 -10.53 -7.69
CA ASP A 51 -4.06 -9.83 -8.98
C ASP A 51 -4.77 -8.46 -9.06
N LYS A 52 -5.13 -7.88 -7.91
CA LYS A 52 -5.72 -6.54 -7.81
C LYS A 52 -4.67 -5.54 -7.34
N TYR A 53 -4.93 -4.26 -7.60
CA TYR A 53 -4.17 -3.18 -6.99
C TYR A 53 -4.72 -2.88 -5.61
N TYR A 54 -3.83 -2.75 -4.63
CA TYR A 54 -4.18 -2.36 -3.27
C TYR A 54 -3.41 -1.12 -2.86
N TRP A 55 -4.09 -0.15 -2.24
CA TRP A 55 -3.38 0.89 -1.50
C TRP A 55 -2.56 0.29 -0.37
N THR A 56 -1.37 0.85 -0.23
CA THR A 56 -0.43 0.58 0.87
C THR A 56 -0.17 1.89 1.62
N ALA A 57 0.56 1.85 2.73
CA ALA A 57 0.96 3.06 3.45
C ALA A 57 2.03 3.88 2.70
N GLY A 58 2.54 3.40 1.57
CA GLY A 58 3.63 4.03 0.83
C GLY A 58 3.19 5.37 0.25
N ASN A 59 3.93 6.43 0.56
CA ASN A 59 3.71 7.77 0.03
C ASN A 59 5.03 8.54 -0.05
N ARG A 60 5.04 9.69 -0.73
CA ARG A 60 6.20 10.59 -0.80
C ARG A 60 5.87 12.06 -0.52
N PHE A 61 4.86 12.32 0.32
CA PHE A 61 4.35 13.68 0.53
C PHE A 61 5.39 14.65 1.11
N THR A 62 6.30 14.16 1.96
CA THR A 62 7.25 15.00 2.71
C THR A 62 8.27 15.71 1.83
N THR A 63 8.78 15.05 0.80
CA THR A 63 9.87 15.59 -0.03
C THR A 63 9.60 15.51 -1.53
N GLN A 64 8.50 14.85 -1.92
CA GLN A 64 8.18 14.49 -3.30
C GLN A 64 9.27 13.66 -4.02
N LYS A 65 10.31 13.24 -3.28
CA LYS A 65 11.45 12.44 -3.80
C LYS A 65 11.56 11.11 -3.07
N ASN A 66 11.55 11.16 -1.74
CA ASN A 66 11.74 9.99 -0.89
C ASN A 66 10.40 9.38 -0.48
N TRP A 67 10.33 8.06 -0.59
CA TRP A 67 9.17 7.27 -0.19
C TRP A 67 9.27 6.80 1.25
N VAL A 68 8.16 6.91 1.97
CA VAL A 68 8.00 6.54 3.38
C VAL A 68 6.75 5.69 3.59
N TRP A 69 6.77 4.86 4.61
CA TRP A 69 5.63 4.04 5.01
C TRP A 69 4.76 4.75 6.07
N GLY A 70 3.69 5.39 5.62
CA GLY A 70 2.77 6.19 6.44
C GLY A 70 3.17 7.66 6.55
N LEU A 71 2.32 8.48 7.18
CA LEU A 71 2.49 9.95 7.20
C LEU A 71 3.73 10.42 8.00
N ASN A 72 4.17 9.65 9.00
CA ASN A 72 5.39 9.87 9.79
C ASN A 72 6.27 8.62 9.77
N GLY A 73 6.29 7.97 8.61
CA GLY A 73 6.91 6.68 8.39
C GLY A 73 8.42 6.68 8.42
N TYR A 74 8.97 5.48 8.41
CA TYR A 74 10.36 5.24 8.04
C TYR A 74 10.49 5.16 6.52
N ASN A 75 11.69 5.45 6.02
CA ASN A 75 12.02 5.32 4.61
C ASN A 75 11.89 3.86 4.14
N PHE A 76 11.64 3.69 2.85
CA PHE A 76 11.68 2.38 2.23
C PHE A 76 13.06 1.74 2.40
N ASN A 77 13.07 0.47 2.78
CA ASN A 77 14.28 -0.35 2.92
C ASN A 77 14.35 -1.49 1.90
N ILE A 78 13.27 -1.73 1.17
CA ILE A 78 13.19 -2.66 0.04
C ILE A 78 12.59 -1.93 -1.16
N ASN A 79 12.78 -2.50 -2.36
CA ASN A 79 12.35 -1.89 -3.61
C ASN A 79 11.78 -2.95 -4.55
N HIS A 80 10.46 -2.91 -4.76
CA HIS A 80 9.77 -3.72 -5.76
C HIS A 80 9.01 -2.86 -6.78
N TRP A 81 9.53 -1.68 -7.14
CA TRP A 81 8.92 -0.85 -8.17
C TRP A 81 8.80 -1.60 -9.50
N ALA A 82 7.65 -1.47 -10.16
CA ALA A 82 7.48 -1.93 -11.52
C ALA A 82 8.44 -1.23 -12.49
N ALA A 83 8.64 -1.83 -13.67
CA ALA A 83 9.39 -1.16 -14.72
C ALA A 83 8.80 0.24 -14.97
N THR A 84 9.66 1.26 -15.05
CA THR A 84 9.33 2.69 -15.22
C THR A 84 8.70 3.39 -14.01
N GLU A 85 8.66 2.73 -12.85
CA GLU A 85 8.27 3.31 -11.56
C GLU A 85 9.49 3.55 -10.64
N PRO A 86 9.40 4.49 -9.67
CA PRO A 86 8.30 5.41 -9.46
C PRO A 86 8.28 6.52 -10.51
N ARG A 87 7.11 6.87 -11.05
CA ARG A 87 6.96 8.02 -11.95
C ARG A 87 7.39 9.32 -11.25
N ASN A 88 7.86 10.29 -12.05
CA ASN A 88 8.18 11.64 -11.56
C ASN A 88 7.01 12.22 -10.77
N ALA A 89 7.31 12.87 -9.64
CA ALA A 89 6.28 13.45 -8.79
C ALA A 89 5.50 14.54 -9.52
N THR A 90 4.18 14.43 -9.44
CA THR A 90 3.19 15.46 -9.73
C THR A 90 2.40 15.70 -8.45
N ASP A 91 1.48 16.65 -8.45
CA ASP A 91 0.65 16.91 -7.27
C ASP A 91 -0.19 15.70 -6.85
N SER A 92 -0.50 14.79 -7.78
CA SER A 92 -1.44 13.69 -7.54
C SER A 92 -0.80 12.30 -7.43
N ASN A 93 0.30 11.99 -8.12
CA ASN A 93 0.84 10.63 -8.21
C ASN A 93 1.79 10.22 -7.06
N ASN A 94 1.49 10.63 -5.83
CA ASN A 94 2.39 10.49 -4.67
C ASN A 94 2.08 9.30 -3.76
N CYS A 95 1.19 8.39 -4.19
CA CYS A 95 0.73 7.25 -3.41
C CYS A 95 1.13 5.92 -4.06
N LEU A 96 1.42 4.92 -3.22
CA LEU A 96 1.86 3.59 -3.65
C LEU A 96 0.71 2.59 -3.63
N ALA A 97 0.43 2.01 -4.79
CA ALA A 97 -0.38 0.81 -4.91
C ALA A 97 0.50 -0.41 -5.22
N ALA A 98 0.09 -1.59 -4.76
CA ALA A 98 0.81 -2.84 -5.01
C ALA A 98 -0.09 -3.90 -5.64
N VAL A 99 0.47 -4.70 -6.55
CA VAL A 99 -0.14 -5.93 -7.08
C VAL A 99 0.66 -7.12 -6.55
N LEU A 100 0.12 -7.78 -5.53
CA LEU A 100 0.87 -8.78 -4.75
C LEU A 100 1.15 -10.07 -5.53
N LYS A 101 0.33 -10.43 -6.52
CA LYS A 101 0.60 -11.58 -7.39
C LYS A 101 1.91 -11.42 -8.16
N ARG A 102 2.26 -10.18 -8.53
CA ARG A 102 3.45 -9.84 -9.30
C ARG A 102 4.59 -9.30 -8.44
N GLU A 103 4.31 -9.01 -7.16
CA GLU A 103 5.23 -8.34 -6.24
C GLU A 103 5.73 -7.03 -6.87
N LEU A 104 4.82 -6.23 -7.41
CA LEU A 104 5.15 -4.98 -8.09
C LEU A 104 4.42 -3.80 -7.45
N TRP A 105 5.14 -2.71 -7.30
CA TRP A 105 4.66 -1.44 -6.77
C TRP A 105 4.53 -0.42 -7.89
N TYR A 106 3.51 0.42 -7.77
CA TYR A 106 3.14 1.42 -8.75
C TYR A 106 2.83 2.73 -8.06
N THR A 107 3.23 3.84 -8.69
CA THR A 107 2.74 5.15 -8.28
C THR A 107 1.35 5.36 -8.85
N TYR A 108 0.43 5.92 -8.07
CA TYR A 108 -0.92 6.23 -8.53
C TYR A 108 -1.38 7.57 -7.99
N ASP A 109 -2.36 8.15 -8.69
CA ASP A 109 -3.08 9.33 -8.23
C ASP A 109 -3.78 9.01 -6.90
N CYS A 110 -3.38 9.70 -5.83
CA CYS A 110 -3.88 9.50 -4.48
C CYS A 110 -5.41 9.62 -4.36
N ASN A 111 -6.06 10.34 -5.27
CA ASN A 111 -7.51 10.52 -5.31
C ASN A 111 -8.25 9.33 -5.97
N THR A 112 -7.51 8.37 -6.53
CA THR A 112 -8.12 7.18 -7.16
C THR A 112 -8.72 6.27 -6.09
N GLU A 113 -9.97 5.87 -6.27
CA GLU A 113 -10.59 4.85 -5.43
C GLU A 113 -10.03 3.46 -5.76
N MET A 114 -9.48 2.79 -4.76
CA MET A 114 -8.86 1.47 -4.90
C MET A 114 -9.17 0.58 -3.71
N ASP A 115 -9.09 -0.74 -3.92
CA ASP A 115 -9.04 -1.68 -2.81
C ASP A 115 -7.83 -1.36 -1.91
N PHE A 116 -7.88 -1.73 -0.63
CA PHE A 116 -6.80 -1.47 0.31
C PHE A 116 -6.72 -2.54 1.38
N VAL A 117 -5.57 -2.61 2.07
CA VAL A 117 -5.36 -3.59 3.14
C VAL A 117 -4.92 -2.87 4.39
N CYS A 118 -5.66 -3.06 5.47
CA CYS A 118 -5.24 -2.64 6.80
C CYS A 118 -4.43 -3.77 7.46
N GLN A 119 -3.44 -3.39 8.25
CA GLN A 119 -2.56 -4.25 9.02
C GLN A 119 -2.63 -3.86 10.49
N LYS A 120 -2.64 -4.88 11.36
CA LYS A 120 -2.49 -4.73 12.81
C LYS A 120 -1.02 -4.64 13.22
#